data_AF-A0A7Y4VAI1-F1
#
_entry.id   AF-A0A7Y4VAI1-F1
#
_cell.length_a   1.000
_cell.length_b   1.000
_cell.length_c   1.000
_cell.angle_alpha   90.00
_cell.angle_beta   90.00
_cell.angle_gamma   90.00
#
_symmetry.space_group_name_H-M   'P 1'
#
loop_
_entity.id
_entity.type
_entity.pdbx_description
1 polymer ?
#
loop_
_entity_poly.entity_id
_entity_poly.type
_entity_poly.pdbx_seq_one_letter_code
_entity_poly.pdbx_strand_id
1 'polypeptide(L)'
;MFSLNRVQLIGYQTQPVQVRQTPSGSSVVDLNIVTPYSFKADSGEMLDGKGFHVVTLWGPMADVAGKYVRPGAQLFISGRLQTDSWQDEKTNEKRSKTKMVALDIILLDPKEGQRAAPDGASAITQCLNRADIIGNVTRDPEIRTTTSGQKVLTLGVATNEKWKDRNSGEEKERVEFHNVVLWGALAEQAGKAAKKGYRVFVSGRVQTRSWETKEGGKRTTTEIIADTISLLGVSNTAVQNNISNEVRSFNAESGGGSPRSESSPARSSSPDMNIEVPAVTYASEIKAEDLPF
;
A
#
# COMPACT_ATOMS: atom_id res chain seq x y z
N MET A 1 -12.35 1.21 -12.67
CA MET A 1 -12.33 0.10 -11.69
C MET A 1 -11.82 0.66 -10.36
N PHE A 2 -12.52 0.41 -9.24
CA PHE A 2 -12.20 1.04 -7.95
C PHE A 2 -10.93 0.46 -7.33
N SER A 3 -9.89 1.28 -7.15
CA SER A 3 -8.65 0.89 -6.47
C SER A 3 -8.62 1.43 -5.04
N LEU A 4 -7.83 0.81 -4.17
CA LEU A 4 -7.55 1.31 -2.83
C LEU A 4 -6.06 1.65 -2.74
N ASN A 5 -5.77 2.82 -2.19
CA ASN A 5 -4.43 3.26 -1.84
C ASN A 5 -4.56 4.08 -0.56
N ARG A 6 -4.40 3.40 0.58
CA ARG A 6 -4.56 4.02 1.90
C ARG A 6 -3.36 3.67 2.76
N VAL A 7 -2.80 4.68 3.41
CA VAL A 7 -1.81 4.49 4.47
C VAL A 7 -2.29 5.18 5.73
N GLN A 8 -2.10 4.53 6.86
CA GLN A 8 -2.43 5.03 8.19
C GLN A 8 -1.19 4.98 9.05
N LEU A 9 -0.86 6.12 9.66
CA LEU A 9 0.24 6.24 10.61
C LEU A 9 -0.30 6.76 11.95
N ILE A 10 0.20 6.21 13.04
CA ILE A 10 0.21 6.87 14.35
C ILE A 10 1.68 6.99 14.70
N GLY A 11 2.18 8.21 14.83
CA GLY A 11 3.60 8.47 15.05
C GLY A 11 3.87 9.86 15.59
N TYR A 12 5.14 10.21 15.69
CA TYR A 12 5.59 11.45 16.32
C TYR A 12 6.29 12.35 15.30
N GLN A 13 5.96 13.64 15.30
CA GLN A 13 6.70 14.63 14.54
C GLN A 13 8.08 14.83 15.15
N THR A 14 9.13 14.67 14.34
CA THR A 14 10.52 14.74 14.83
C THR A 14 11.16 16.11 14.72
N GLN A 15 10.69 16.94 13.78
CA GLN A 15 11.33 18.21 13.41
C GLN A 15 10.36 19.40 13.55
N PRO A 16 10.86 20.64 13.66
CA PRO A 16 10.02 21.82 13.56
C PRO A 16 9.26 21.85 12.22
N VAL A 17 8.00 22.27 12.27
CA VAL A 17 7.13 22.33 11.09
C VAL A 17 7.37 23.64 10.35
N GLN A 18 7.72 23.55 9.06
CA GLN A 18 7.98 24.71 8.21
C GLN A 18 7.02 24.71 7.02
N VAL A 19 5.96 25.51 7.11
CA VAL A 19 5.00 25.68 6.01
C VAL A 19 5.62 26.53 4.91
N ARG A 20 5.50 26.06 3.68
CA ARG A 20 5.94 26.75 2.46
C ARG A 20 4.72 27.11 1.62
N GLN A 21 4.84 28.15 0.81
CA GLN A 21 3.84 28.51 -0.19
C GLN A 21 4.31 28.07 -1.57
N THR A 22 3.42 27.46 -2.35
CA THR A 22 3.67 27.23 -3.78
C THR A 22 3.60 28.55 -4.56
N PRO A 23 4.12 28.62 -5.80
CA PRO A 23 3.91 29.77 -6.67
C PRO A 23 2.43 30.10 -6.91
N SER A 24 1.55 29.10 -6.81
CA SER A 24 0.09 29.26 -6.87
C SER A 24 -0.56 29.72 -5.56
N GLY A 25 0.22 30.00 -4.51
CA GLY A 25 -0.26 30.46 -3.20
C GLY A 25 -0.90 29.38 -2.32
N SER A 26 -0.67 28.10 -2.63
CA SER A 26 -1.16 26.99 -1.80
C SER A 26 -0.12 26.62 -0.74
N SER A 27 -0.56 26.51 0.51
CA SER A 27 0.27 26.04 1.62
C SER A 27 0.66 24.57 1.43
N VAL A 28 1.92 24.25 1.70
CA VAL A 28 2.44 22.88 1.68
C VAL A 28 3.45 22.69 2.80
N VAL A 29 3.41 21.53 3.46
CA VAL A 29 4.42 21.17 4.46
C VAL A 29 4.70 19.68 4.41
N ASP A 30 5.97 19.33 4.64
CA ASP A 30 6.43 17.95 4.77
C ASP A 30 6.69 17.67 6.24
N LEU A 31 5.90 16.77 6.84
CA LEU A 31 6.09 16.26 8.18
C LEU A 31 7.05 15.08 8.18
N ASN A 32 7.89 14.99 9.21
CA ASN A 32 8.87 13.93 9.41
C ASN A 32 8.42 13.06 10.58
N ILE A 33 7.65 12.03 10.26
CA ILE A 33 6.96 11.20 11.24
C ILE A 33 7.82 9.98 11.55
N VAL A 34 8.14 9.80 12.83
CA VAL A 34 8.74 8.55 13.32
C VAL A 34 7.67 7.62 13.87
N THR A 35 7.78 6.35 13.50
CA THR A 35 6.95 5.24 13.99
C THR A 35 7.87 4.21 14.62
N PRO A 36 8.08 4.27 15.95
CA PRO A 36 8.75 3.20 16.67
C PRO A 36 7.99 1.89 16.53
N TYR A 37 8.71 0.78 16.39
CA TYR A 37 8.14 -0.56 16.37
C TYR A 37 9.12 -1.53 17.05
N SER A 38 8.60 -2.60 17.63
CA SER A 38 9.43 -3.66 18.20
C SER A 38 9.18 -4.95 17.43
N PHE A 39 10.22 -5.73 17.20
CA PHE A 39 10.14 -7.00 16.50
C PHE A 39 11.03 -8.04 17.16
N LYS A 40 10.65 -9.31 17.04
CA LYS A 40 11.43 -10.42 17.58
C LYS A 40 12.47 -10.85 16.53
N ALA A 41 13.74 -10.82 16.89
CA ALA A 41 14.82 -11.34 16.06
C ALA A 41 14.82 -12.87 16.04
N ASP A 42 15.56 -13.47 15.10
CA ASP A 42 15.73 -14.92 15.01
C ASP A 42 16.37 -15.52 16.27
N SER A 43 17.19 -14.73 16.98
CA SER A 43 17.76 -15.09 18.30
C SER A 43 16.71 -15.21 19.40
N GLY A 44 15.48 -14.75 19.15
CA GLY A 44 14.40 -14.67 20.13
C GLY A 44 14.38 -13.37 20.94
N GLU A 45 15.39 -12.51 20.79
CA GLU A 45 15.48 -11.20 21.43
C GLU A 45 14.47 -10.22 20.82
N MET A 46 13.85 -9.39 21.66
CA MET A 46 13.02 -8.26 21.20
C MET A 46 13.92 -7.08 20.87
N LEU A 47 13.90 -6.65 19.61
CA LEU A 47 14.65 -5.50 19.12
C LEU A 47 13.72 -4.35 18.79
N ASP A 48 14.17 -3.13 19.06
CA ASP A 48 13.46 -1.91 18.72
C ASP A 48 13.96 -1.33 17.39
N GLY A 49 13.02 -0.93 16.55
CA GLY A 49 13.23 -0.27 15.27
C GLY A 49 12.50 1.07 15.18
N LYS A 50 12.90 1.89 14.21
CA LYS A 50 12.26 3.18 13.92
C LYS A 50 11.98 3.30 12.43
N GLY A 51 10.71 3.44 12.06
CA GLY A 51 10.31 3.79 10.70
C GLY A 51 10.19 5.30 10.55
N PHE A 52 10.87 5.89 9.56
CA PHE A 52 10.76 7.32 9.24
C PHE A 52 9.96 7.52 7.97
N HIS A 53 8.94 8.38 8.05
CA HIS A 53 8.01 8.66 6.96
C HIS A 53 7.92 10.15 6.70
N VAL A 54 8.06 10.53 5.43
CA VAL A 54 7.80 11.90 4.99
C VAL A 54 6.35 11.98 4.51
N VAL A 55 5.56 12.84 5.16
CA VAL A 55 4.15 13.03 4.88
C VAL A 55 3.89 14.47 4.43
N THR A 56 3.45 14.65 3.20
CA THR A 56 3.09 15.96 2.64
C THR A 56 1.64 16.31 2.96
N LEU A 57 1.43 17.47 3.56
CA LEU A 57 0.12 18.08 3.79
C LEU A 57 -0.05 19.28 2.87
N TRP A 58 -1.29 19.51 2.43
CA TRP A 58 -1.63 20.58 1.48
C TRP A 58 -2.74 21.48 2.01
N GLY A 59 -2.72 22.75 1.59
CA GLY A 59 -3.76 23.74 1.85
C GLY A 59 -4.05 23.91 3.34
N PRO A 60 -5.33 23.90 3.76
CA PRO A 60 -5.70 24.10 5.16
C PRO A 60 -5.04 23.14 6.15
N MET A 61 -4.77 21.89 5.75
CA MET A 61 -4.07 20.94 6.63
C MET A 61 -2.62 21.39 6.90
N ALA A 62 -1.95 21.96 5.90
CA ALA A 62 -0.60 22.49 6.07
C ALA A 62 -0.61 23.70 7.03
N ASP A 63 -1.61 24.57 6.91
CA ASP A 63 -1.76 25.74 7.80
C ASP A 63 -2.02 25.32 9.25
N VAL A 64 -2.92 24.35 9.46
CA VAL A 64 -3.21 23.76 10.76
C VAL A 64 -1.94 23.13 11.34
N ALA A 65 -1.20 22.36 10.55
CA ALA A 65 0.05 21.76 10.99
C ALA A 65 1.09 22.81 11.40
N GLY A 66 1.29 23.86 10.59
CA GLY A 66 2.19 24.97 10.95
C GLY A 66 1.81 25.65 12.26
N LYS A 67 0.51 25.85 12.49
CA LYS A 67 0.02 26.53 13.70
C LYS A 67 0.16 25.67 14.95
N TYR A 68 -0.11 24.36 14.88
CA TYR A 68 -0.29 23.55 16.09
C TYR A 68 0.69 22.38 16.26
N VAL A 69 1.29 21.87 15.19
CA VAL A 69 2.20 20.72 15.29
C VAL A 69 3.61 21.18 15.66
N ARG A 70 4.23 20.48 16.60
CA ARG A 70 5.58 20.76 17.14
C ARG A 70 6.39 19.47 17.22
N PRO A 71 7.73 19.53 17.38
CA PRO A 71 8.52 18.35 17.68
C PRO A 71 7.97 17.61 18.91
N GLY A 72 7.90 16.28 18.83
CA GLY A 72 7.31 15.43 19.86
C GLY A 72 5.80 15.23 19.73
N ALA A 73 5.11 15.98 18.86
CA ALA A 73 3.66 15.88 18.75
C ALA A 73 3.22 14.51 18.20
N GLN A 74 2.28 13.86 18.86
CA GLN A 74 1.70 12.60 18.41
C GLN A 74 0.53 12.85 17.46
N LEU A 75 0.58 12.22 16.30
CA LEU A 75 -0.38 12.44 15.23
C LEU A 75 -0.92 11.10 14.73
N PHE A 76 -2.23 11.03 14.51
CA PHE A 76 -2.80 10.09 13.55
C PHE A 76 -2.82 10.78 12.19
N ILE A 77 -2.37 10.07 11.16
CA ILE A 77 -2.34 10.56 9.79
C ILE A 77 -2.94 9.47 8.91
N SER A 78 -3.88 9.84 8.07
CA SER A 78 -4.39 8.97 7.02
C SER A 78 -4.14 9.61 5.67
N GLY A 79 -3.61 8.83 4.74
CA GLY A 79 -3.15 9.34 3.46
C GLY A 79 -3.07 8.27 2.40
N ARG A 80 -2.28 8.57 1.37
CA ARG A 80 -2.02 7.69 0.23
C ARG A 80 -0.56 7.79 -0.19
N LEU A 81 -0.03 6.74 -0.80
CA LEU A 81 1.27 6.82 -1.47
C LEU A 81 1.09 7.50 -2.82
N GLN A 82 1.99 8.43 -3.12
CA GLN A 82 2.04 9.13 -4.40
C GLN A 82 3.50 9.19 -4.86
N THR A 83 3.73 8.87 -6.12
CA THR A 83 5.05 9.00 -6.74
C THR A 83 5.13 10.27 -7.57
N ASP A 84 5.99 11.19 -7.15
CA ASP A 84 6.34 12.34 -7.97
C ASP A 84 7.51 11.97 -8.87
N SER A 85 7.46 12.41 -10.13
CA SER A 85 8.55 12.23 -11.10
C SER A 85 8.95 13.59 -11.68
N TRP A 86 10.24 13.85 -11.76
CA TRP A 86 10.79 15.10 -12.29
C TRP A 86 12.12 14.82 -13.02
N GLN A 87 12.55 15.78 -13.84
CA GLN A 87 13.88 15.76 -14.42
C GLN A 87 14.82 16.58 -13.55
N ASP A 88 15.92 15.99 -13.12
CA ASP A 88 16.93 16.70 -12.34
C ASP A 88 17.61 17.76 -13.22
N GLU A 89 17.54 19.03 -12.82
CA GLU A 89 18.07 20.15 -13.62
C GLU A 89 19.60 20.10 -13.76
N LYS A 90 20.31 19.46 -12.82
CA LYS A 90 21.77 19.38 -12.83
C LYS A 90 22.27 18.21 -13.66
N THR A 91 21.61 17.06 -13.55
CA THR A 91 22.07 15.82 -14.20
C THR A 91 21.27 15.44 -15.44
N ASN A 92 20.17 16.15 -15.74
CA ASN A 92 19.17 15.80 -16.75
C ASN A 92 18.55 14.40 -16.59
N GLU A 93 18.79 13.72 -15.47
CA GLU A 93 18.23 12.39 -15.22
C GLU A 93 16.77 12.48 -14.76
N LYS A 94 15.95 11.52 -15.20
CA LYS A 94 14.63 11.32 -14.60
C LYS A 94 14.79 10.77 -13.18
N ARG A 95 14.18 11.47 -12.22
CA ARG A 95 14.13 11.09 -10.81
C ARG A 95 12.67 10.88 -10.42
N SER A 96 12.47 9.95 -9.48
CA SER A 96 11.17 9.72 -8.87
C SER A 96 11.32 9.56 -7.37
N LYS A 97 10.28 9.96 -6.64
CA LYS A 97 10.19 9.79 -5.19
C LYS A 97 8.76 9.50 -4.81
N THR A 98 8.56 8.35 -4.18
CA THR A 98 7.30 8.00 -3.54
C THR A 98 7.24 8.64 -2.16
N LYS A 99 6.19 9.42 -1.92
CA LYS A 99 5.90 10.09 -0.66
C LYS A 99 4.49 9.74 -0.18
N MET A 100 4.20 9.99 1.08
CA MET A 100 2.82 9.95 1.57
C MET A 100 2.19 11.33 1.40
N VAL A 101 0.99 11.39 0.83
CA VAL A 101 0.16 12.59 0.81
C VAL A 101 -0.97 12.39 1.81
N ALA A 102 -1.04 13.26 2.81
CA ALA A 102 -2.10 13.22 3.82
C ALA A 102 -3.45 13.57 3.18
N LEU A 103 -4.46 12.80 3.57
CA LEU A 103 -5.87 13.05 3.29
C LEU A 103 -6.60 13.53 4.56
N ASP A 104 -6.13 13.10 5.73
CA ASP A 104 -6.69 13.43 7.02
C ASP A 104 -5.60 13.40 8.10
N ILE A 105 -5.74 14.26 9.12
CA ILE A 105 -4.84 14.33 10.27
C ILE A 105 -5.62 14.57 11.56
N ILE A 106 -5.19 13.92 12.64
CA ILE A 106 -5.71 14.16 13.99
C ILE A 106 -4.52 14.36 14.91
N LEU A 107 -4.49 15.48 15.63
CA LEU A 107 -3.54 15.70 16.72
C LEU A 107 -4.03 14.88 17.92
N LEU A 108 -3.19 13.96 18.39
CA LEU A 108 -3.53 13.04 19.48
C LEU A 108 -3.05 13.54 20.84
N ASP A 109 -2.18 14.54 20.87
CA ASP A 109 -1.71 15.11 22.13
C ASP A 109 -2.85 15.80 22.90
N PRO A 110 -2.91 15.61 24.23
CA PRO A 110 -3.76 16.45 25.07
C PRO A 110 -3.34 17.92 24.98
N LYS A 111 -4.27 18.84 25.20
CA LYS A 111 -3.98 20.28 25.23
C LYS A 111 -2.88 20.67 26.23
N GLU A 112 -2.73 19.90 27.31
CA GLU A 112 -1.73 20.12 28.38
C GLU A 112 -0.43 19.32 28.17
N GLY A 113 -0.24 18.73 26.99
CA GLY A 113 0.90 17.87 26.68
C GLY A 113 0.63 16.39 26.98
N GLN A 114 1.58 15.53 26.61
CA GLN A 114 1.46 14.08 26.77
C GLN A 114 1.48 13.68 28.25
N ARG A 115 0.55 12.80 28.64
CA ARG A 115 0.54 12.18 29.97
C ARG A 115 1.69 11.19 30.08
N ALA A 116 2.27 11.05 31.27
CA ALA A 116 3.22 9.99 31.53
C ALA A 116 2.58 8.62 31.27
N ALA A 117 3.31 7.73 30.59
CA ALA A 117 2.85 6.37 30.39
C ALA A 117 2.82 5.64 31.76
N PRO A 118 1.72 4.97 32.12
CA PRO A 118 1.70 4.17 33.33
C PRO A 118 2.66 2.98 33.21
N ASP A 119 3.08 2.44 34.36
CA ASP A 119 3.98 1.29 34.40
C ASP A 119 3.40 0.11 33.60
N GLY A 120 4.23 -0.51 32.77
CA GLY A 120 3.82 -1.63 31.91
C GLY A 120 3.01 -1.25 30.66
N ALA A 121 2.69 0.03 30.44
CA ALA A 121 1.90 0.47 29.28
C ALA A 121 2.64 0.34 27.93
N SER A 122 3.94 0.06 27.93
CA SER A 122 4.75 -0.03 26.70
C SER A 122 4.19 -1.01 25.66
N ALA A 123 3.47 -2.05 26.09
CA ALA A 123 2.86 -3.03 25.19
C ALA A 123 1.63 -2.47 24.45
N ILE A 124 0.99 -1.43 24.96
CA ILE A 124 -0.26 -0.84 24.43
C ILE A 124 -0.09 0.60 23.92
N THR A 125 1.08 1.21 24.09
CA THR A 125 1.43 2.54 23.53
C THR A 125 2.10 2.43 22.16
N GLN A 126 1.80 1.38 21.40
CA GLN A 126 2.43 1.14 20.10
C GLN A 126 1.94 2.14 19.03
N CYS A 127 2.85 2.47 18.12
CA CYS A 127 2.54 3.23 16.93
C CYS A 127 1.84 2.37 15.87
N LEU A 128 1.23 3.03 14.89
CA LEU A 128 0.60 2.38 13.74
C LEU A 128 1.40 2.71 12.49
N ASN A 129 1.69 1.70 11.68
CA ASN A 129 2.15 1.85 10.30
C ASN A 129 1.46 0.77 9.46
N ARG A 130 0.40 1.17 8.77
CA ARG A 130 -0.43 0.26 7.98
C ARG A 130 -0.66 0.82 6.59
N ALA A 131 -0.36 0.04 5.57
CA ALA A 131 -0.66 0.33 4.17
C ALA A 131 -1.60 -0.75 3.64
N ASP A 132 -2.75 -0.31 3.12
CA ASP A 132 -3.74 -1.16 2.48
C ASP A 132 -3.89 -0.71 1.02
N ILE A 133 -3.63 -1.62 0.08
CA ILE A 133 -3.77 -1.35 -1.34
C ILE A 133 -4.63 -2.41 -2.04
N ILE A 134 -5.44 -1.98 -3.01
CA ILE A 134 -6.15 -2.84 -3.95
C ILE A 134 -5.81 -2.37 -5.35
N GLY A 135 -5.16 -3.22 -6.12
CA GLY A 135 -4.67 -2.88 -7.46
C GLY A 135 -4.46 -4.10 -8.33
N ASN A 136 -3.75 -3.90 -9.44
CA ASN A 136 -3.45 -4.95 -10.41
C ASN A 136 -1.94 -5.21 -10.47
N VAL A 137 -1.55 -6.48 -10.50
CA VAL A 137 -0.15 -6.89 -10.65
C VAL A 137 0.36 -6.46 -12.02
N THR A 138 1.51 -5.77 -12.09
CA THR A 138 2.00 -5.13 -13.32
C THR A 138 2.92 -6.01 -14.16
N ARG A 139 3.55 -7.01 -13.53
CA ARG A 139 4.47 -7.97 -14.16
C ARG A 139 4.38 -9.31 -13.46
N ASP A 140 4.82 -10.38 -14.13
CA ASP A 140 4.82 -11.70 -13.51
C ASP A 140 5.72 -11.75 -12.27
N PRO A 141 5.32 -12.49 -11.21
CA PRO A 141 6.10 -12.59 -9.99
C PRO A 141 7.44 -13.31 -10.21
N GLU A 142 8.52 -12.70 -9.73
CA GLU A 142 9.86 -13.30 -9.74
C GLU A 142 10.37 -13.48 -8.31
N ILE A 143 10.40 -14.74 -7.84
CA ILE A 143 10.94 -15.08 -6.52
C ILE A 143 12.47 -15.04 -6.59
N ARG A 144 13.06 -14.35 -5.62
CA ARG A 144 14.51 -14.35 -5.38
C ARG A 144 14.81 -15.01 -4.03
N THR A 145 16.05 -15.44 -3.86
CA THR A 145 16.55 -15.96 -2.59
C THR A 145 17.63 -15.02 -2.09
N THR A 146 17.51 -14.56 -0.85
CA THR A 146 18.53 -13.72 -0.21
C THR A 146 19.77 -14.53 0.17
N THR A 147 20.87 -13.84 0.50
CA THR A 147 22.11 -14.49 0.97
C THR A 147 21.93 -15.31 2.24
N SER A 148 20.95 -14.97 3.09
CA SER A 148 20.56 -15.76 4.26
C SER A 148 19.67 -16.97 3.92
N GLY A 149 19.36 -17.20 2.65
CA GLY A 149 18.51 -18.31 2.19
C GLY A 149 17.00 -18.01 2.23
N GLN A 150 16.57 -16.85 2.72
CA GLN A 150 15.15 -16.50 2.80
C GLN A 150 14.59 -16.14 1.42
N LYS A 151 13.41 -16.68 1.08
CA LYS A 151 12.68 -16.31 -0.13
C LYS A 151 12.09 -14.90 -0.02
N VAL A 152 12.22 -14.14 -1.10
CA VAL A 152 11.67 -12.78 -1.22
C VAL A 152 11.04 -12.61 -2.60
N LEU A 153 9.89 -11.94 -2.64
CA LEU A 153 9.20 -11.61 -3.88
C LEU A 153 8.88 -10.12 -3.89
N THR A 154 9.17 -9.45 -5.00
CA THR A 154 8.79 -8.04 -5.21
C THR A 154 7.73 -7.94 -6.30
N LEU A 155 6.48 -7.73 -5.89
CA LEU A 155 5.35 -7.49 -6.79
C LEU A 155 5.24 -5.99 -7.11
N GLY A 156 5.08 -5.68 -8.39
CA GLY A 156 4.61 -4.36 -8.82
C GLY A 156 3.09 -4.34 -8.83
N VAL A 157 2.46 -3.40 -8.14
CA VAL A 157 1.00 -3.26 -8.08
C VAL A 157 0.60 -1.86 -8.53
N ALA A 158 -0.26 -1.76 -9.54
CA ALA A 158 -0.81 -0.51 -10.03
C ALA A 158 -2.17 -0.21 -9.37
N THR A 159 -2.35 1.01 -8.88
CA THR A 159 -3.64 1.53 -8.39
C THR A 159 -4.03 2.77 -9.18
N ASN A 160 -5.29 2.86 -9.61
CA ASN A 160 -5.79 4.04 -10.30
C ASN A 160 -6.53 4.96 -9.34
N GLU A 161 -6.26 6.26 -9.44
CA GLU A 161 -6.99 7.33 -8.77
C GLU A 161 -7.70 8.19 -9.81
N LYS A 162 -8.98 8.49 -9.56
CA LYS A 162 -9.75 9.47 -10.33
C LYS A 162 -10.09 10.65 -9.43
N TRP A 163 -9.84 11.87 -9.88
CA TRP A 163 -10.22 13.08 -9.17
C TRP A 163 -10.70 14.14 -10.16
N LYS A 164 -11.52 15.07 -9.66
CA LYS A 164 -11.93 16.25 -10.42
C LYS A 164 -10.93 17.37 -10.20
N ASP A 165 -10.34 17.89 -11.26
CA ASP A 165 -9.43 19.02 -11.18
C ASP A 165 -10.18 20.26 -10.68
N ARG A 166 -9.62 20.95 -9.69
CA ARG A 166 -10.29 22.09 -9.06
C ARG A 166 -10.36 23.31 -9.98
N ASN A 167 -9.44 23.45 -10.93
CA ASN A 167 -9.35 24.61 -11.80
C ASN A 167 -10.17 24.41 -13.07
N SER A 168 -9.99 23.27 -13.76
CA SER A 168 -10.71 23.00 -15.02
C SER A 168 -12.06 22.33 -14.81
N GLY A 169 -12.30 21.71 -13.65
CA GLY A 169 -13.49 20.90 -13.41
C GLY A 169 -13.51 19.58 -14.18
N GLU A 170 -12.44 19.24 -14.91
CA GLU A 170 -12.32 18.01 -15.67
C GLU A 170 -11.99 16.82 -14.75
N GLU A 171 -12.45 15.63 -15.12
CA GLU A 171 -11.99 14.40 -14.48
C GLU A 171 -10.59 14.06 -14.97
N LYS A 172 -9.67 13.87 -14.02
CA LYS A 172 -8.31 13.38 -14.27
C LYS A 172 -8.14 12.00 -13.65
N GLU A 173 -7.34 11.18 -14.31
CA GLU A 173 -6.94 9.86 -13.83
C GLU A 173 -5.42 9.79 -13.70
N ARG A 174 -4.95 9.11 -12.66
CA ARG A 174 -3.53 8.85 -12.42
C ARG A 174 -3.35 7.40 -11.99
N VAL A 175 -2.29 6.79 -12.50
CA VAL A 175 -1.84 5.45 -12.08
C VAL A 175 -0.66 5.62 -11.14
N GLU A 176 -0.78 5.02 -9.95
CA GLU A 176 0.31 4.91 -8.98
C GLU A 176 0.86 3.49 -8.99
N PHE A 177 2.18 3.36 -8.95
CA PHE A 177 2.89 2.09 -8.94
C PHE A 177 3.51 1.86 -7.58
N HIS A 178 3.15 0.74 -6.95
CA HIS A 178 3.63 0.34 -5.64
C HIS A 178 4.54 -0.87 -5.75
N ASN A 179 5.67 -0.83 -5.06
CA ASN A 179 6.53 -2.00 -4.86
C ASN A 179 6.08 -2.71 -3.58
N VAL A 180 5.56 -3.92 -3.70
CA VAL A 180 5.15 -4.77 -2.59
C VAL A 180 6.19 -5.87 -2.40
N VAL A 181 6.76 -5.94 -1.20
CA VAL A 181 7.77 -6.96 -0.84
C VAL A 181 7.10 -7.99 0.07
N LEU A 182 7.14 -9.25 -0.35
CA LEU A 182 6.66 -10.39 0.42
C LEU A 182 7.86 -11.26 0.82
N TRP A 183 7.82 -11.82 2.01
CA TRP A 183 8.90 -12.62 2.59
C TRP A 183 8.44 -14.06 2.89
N GLY A 184 9.39 -15.00 2.85
CA GLY A 184 9.21 -16.38 3.28
C GLY A 184 8.03 -17.08 2.61
N ALA A 185 7.19 -17.72 3.41
CA ALA A 185 6.03 -18.47 2.93
C ALA A 185 5.07 -17.61 2.09
N LEU A 186 4.88 -16.33 2.45
CA LEU A 186 4.01 -15.42 1.70
C LEU A 186 4.56 -15.15 0.29
N ALA A 187 5.88 -15.04 0.14
CA ALA A 187 6.55 -14.91 -1.15
C ALA A 187 6.35 -16.14 -2.03
N GLU A 188 6.51 -17.34 -1.45
CA GLU A 188 6.33 -18.60 -2.17
C GLU A 188 4.90 -18.83 -2.63
N GLN A 189 3.92 -18.55 -1.75
CA GLN A 189 2.51 -18.68 -2.07
C GLN A 189 2.09 -17.69 -3.16
N ALA A 190 2.45 -16.42 -3.00
CA ALA A 190 2.12 -15.38 -3.97
C ALA A 190 2.82 -15.61 -5.32
N GLY A 191 4.07 -16.08 -5.35
CA GLY A 191 4.78 -16.34 -6.60
C GLY A 191 4.24 -17.53 -7.40
N LYS A 192 3.56 -18.48 -6.74
CA LYS A 192 2.85 -19.59 -7.41
C LYS A 192 1.48 -19.19 -7.94
N ALA A 193 0.80 -18.25 -7.27
CA ALA A 193 -0.61 -17.94 -7.53
C ALA A 193 -0.85 -16.64 -8.30
N ALA A 194 -0.04 -15.59 -8.08
CA ALA A 194 -0.21 -14.31 -8.75
C ALA A 194 0.38 -14.34 -10.16
N LYS A 195 -0.23 -13.56 -11.07
CA LYS A 195 0.24 -13.33 -12.45
C LYS A 195 0.03 -11.89 -12.84
N LYS A 196 0.70 -11.42 -13.89
CA LYS A 196 0.42 -10.11 -14.48
C LYS A 196 -1.08 -9.93 -14.73
N GLY A 197 -1.60 -8.75 -14.39
CA GLY A 197 -3.00 -8.36 -14.54
C GLY A 197 -3.90 -8.75 -13.37
N TYR A 198 -3.49 -9.71 -12.53
CA TYR A 198 -4.33 -10.19 -11.43
C TYR A 198 -4.62 -9.08 -10.42
N ARG A 199 -5.87 -9.05 -9.95
CA ARG A 199 -6.30 -8.07 -8.94
C ARG A 199 -5.94 -8.58 -7.56
N VAL A 200 -5.25 -7.78 -6.77
CA VAL A 200 -4.78 -8.17 -5.43
C VAL A 200 -5.15 -7.11 -4.40
N PHE A 201 -5.51 -7.58 -3.20
CA PHE A 201 -5.48 -6.78 -1.98
C PHE A 201 -4.17 -7.10 -1.24
N VAL A 202 -3.50 -6.08 -0.73
CA VAL A 202 -2.31 -6.21 0.10
C VAL A 202 -2.49 -5.34 1.34
N SER A 203 -2.22 -5.92 2.51
CA SER A 203 -2.08 -5.19 3.77
C SER A 203 -0.67 -5.40 4.31
N GLY A 204 -0.05 -4.33 4.80
CA GLY A 204 1.31 -4.38 5.31
C GLY A 204 1.73 -3.06 5.90
N ARG A 205 3.03 -2.75 5.84
CA ARG A 205 3.62 -1.51 6.36
C ARG A 205 4.47 -0.82 5.31
N VAL A 206 4.52 0.52 5.34
CA VAL A 206 5.43 1.27 4.47
C VAL A 206 6.84 1.23 5.06
N GLN A 207 7.83 1.00 4.22
CA GLN A 207 9.24 1.07 4.60
C GLN A 207 10.03 1.78 3.52
N THR A 208 10.93 2.67 3.95
CA THR A 208 11.86 3.36 3.06
C THR A 208 13.25 2.82 3.31
N ARG A 209 13.96 2.39 2.26
CA ARG A 209 15.36 1.98 2.34
C ARG A 209 16.23 2.78 1.39
N SER A 210 17.47 3.04 1.80
CA SER A 210 18.50 3.59 0.92
C SER A 210 19.43 2.49 0.45
N TRP A 211 19.90 2.60 -0.79
CA TRP A 211 20.86 1.68 -1.39
C TRP A 211 21.77 2.46 -2.34
N GLU A 212 22.95 1.93 -2.63
CA GLU A 212 23.92 2.55 -3.53
C GLU A 212 23.87 1.90 -4.91
N THR A 213 23.86 2.72 -5.97
CA THR A 213 24.00 2.22 -7.33
C THR A 213 25.42 1.74 -7.58
N LYS A 214 25.60 0.90 -8.61
CA LYS A 214 26.91 0.41 -9.04
C LYS A 214 27.88 1.56 -9.41
N GLU A 215 27.34 2.73 -9.73
CA GLU A 215 28.05 3.97 -10.04
C GLU A 215 28.33 4.84 -8.80
N GLY A 216 28.05 4.35 -7.58
CA GLY A 216 28.28 5.07 -6.31
C GLY A 216 27.19 6.06 -5.91
N GLY A 217 26.06 6.10 -6.60
CA GLY A 217 24.96 7.03 -6.32
C GLY A 217 23.99 6.50 -5.26
N LYS A 218 23.74 7.26 -4.20
CA LYS A 218 22.71 6.92 -3.20
C LYS A 218 21.29 7.08 -3.78
N ARG A 219 20.51 6.01 -3.75
CA ARG A 219 19.09 5.97 -4.13
C ARG A 219 18.25 5.58 -2.92
N THR A 220 16.99 5.99 -2.95
CA THR A 220 16.01 5.65 -1.91
C THR A 220 14.79 5.06 -2.59
N THR A 221 14.25 4.00 -1.99
CA THR A 221 13.05 3.33 -2.49
C THR A 221 12.08 3.14 -1.33
N THR A 222 10.83 3.54 -1.58
CA THR A 222 9.70 3.30 -0.68
C THR A 222 8.99 2.04 -1.15
N GLU A 223 8.78 1.09 -0.25
CA GLU A 223 8.19 -0.21 -0.50
C GLU A 223 7.10 -0.49 0.55
N ILE A 224 6.15 -1.36 0.22
CA ILE A 224 5.19 -1.91 1.17
C ILE A 224 5.66 -3.31 1.53
N ILE A 225 6.04 -3.52 2.79
CA ILE A 225 6.33 -4.86 3.30
C ILE A 225 5.00 -5.51 3.65
N ALA A 226 4.60 -6.51 2.87
CA ALA A 226 3.31 -7.17 3.01
C ALA A 226 3.31 -8.10 4.23
N ASP A 227 2.28 -7.95 5.05
CA ASP A 227 1.93 -8.91 6.10
C ASP A 227 0.87 -9.88 5.60
N THR A 228 -0.03 -9.44 4.71
CA THR A 228 -1.03 -10.27 4.05
C THR A 228 -1.22 -9.88 2.57
N ILE A 229 -1.60 -10.85 1.75
CA ILE A 229 -2.01 -10.65 0.36
C ILE A 229 -3.21 -11.57 0.06
N SER A 230 -4.19 -11.03 -0.67
CA SER A 230 -5.34 -11.77 -1.15
C SER A 230 -5.52 -11.57 -2.65
N LEU A 231 -5.63 -12.67 -3.38
CA LEU A 231 -6.03 -12.62 -4.78
C LEU A 231 -7.54 -12.36 -4.86
N LEU A 232 -7.93 -11.37 -5.66
CA LEU A 232 -9.33 -10.94 -5.79
C LEU A 232 -9.90 -11.35 -7.14
N GLY A 233 -11.22 -11.55 -7.18
CA GLY A 233 -11.93 -11.91 -8.42
C GLY A 233 -11.70 -13.36 -8.88
N VAL A 234 -11.13 -14.21 -8.01
CA VAL A 234 -11.04 -15.66 -8.23
C VAL A 234 -12.15 -16.37 -7.48
N SER A 235 -12.74 -17.39 -8.12
CA SER A 235 -13.75 -18.23 -7.45
C SER A 235 -13.09 -19.04 -6.33
N ASN A 236 -13.69 -18.98 -5.14
CA ASN A 236 -13.29 -19.82 -4.02
C ASN A 236 -14.39 -20.86 -3.77
N THR A 237 -14.24 -22.03 -4.39
CA THR A 237 -15.22 -23.11 -4.34
C THR A 237 -15.49 -23.59 -2.91
N ALA A 238 -14.48 -23.58 -2.02
CA ALA A 238 -14.67 -23.96 -0.63
C ALA A 238 -15.58 -22.96 0.12
N VAL A 239 -15.35 -21.67 -0.06
CA VAL A 239 -16.22 -20.62 0.49
C VAL A 239 -17.62 -20.71 -0.13
N GLN A 240 -17.72 -20.94 -1.43
CA GLN A 240 -19.00 -21.06 -2.13
C GLN A 240 -19.81 -22.27 -1.64
N ASN A 241 -19.16 -23.40 -1.37
CA ASN A 241 -19.80 -24.59 -0.81
C ASN A 241 -20.25 -24.37 0.64
N ASN A 242 -19.43 -23.69 1.46
CA ASN A 242 -19.80 -23.36 2.84
C ASN A 242 -20.98 -22.39 2.90
N ILE A 243 -20.98 -21.33 2.08
CA ILE A 243 -22.12 -20.41 1.97
C ILE A 243 -23.36 -21.18 1.49
N SER A 244 -23.22 -22.05 0.50
CA SER A 244 -24.34 -22.85 -0.01
C SER A 244 -24.93 -23.77 1.07
N ASN A 245 -24.09 -24.35 1.92
CA ASN A 245 -24.53 -25.18 3.04
C ASN A 245 -25.20 -24.37 4.15
N GLU A 246 -24.64 -23.21 4.52
CA GLU A 246 -25.26 -22.32 5.52
C GLU A 246 -26.60 -21.74 5.03
N VAL A 247 -26.70 -21.32 3.77
CA VAL A 247 -27.96 -20.83 3.19
C VAL A 247 -29.02 -21.95 3.15
N ARG A 248 -28.62 -23.19 2.90
CA ARG A 248 -29.52 -24.36 3.00
C ARG A 248 -29.96 -24.61 4.44
N SER A 249 -29.07 -24.51 5.42
CA SER A 249 -29.39 -24.67 6.84
C SER A 249 -30.31 -23.56 7.36
N PHE A 250 -30.07 -22.30 6.99
CA PHE A 250 -30.94 -21.17 7.33
C PHE A 250 -32.35 -21.33 6.74
N ASN A 251 -32.46 -21.72 5.48
CA ASN A 251 -33.76 -21.97 4.84
C ASN A 251 -34.49 -23.20 5.40
N ALA A 252 -33.77 -24.17 5.96
CA ALA A 252 -34.35 -25.35 6.61
C ALA A 252 -34.91 -25.04 8.01
N GLU A 253 -34.35 -24.06 8.72
CA GLU A 253 -34.82 -23.63 10.05
C GLU A 253 -35.92 -22.56 10.00
N SER A 254 -35.99 -21.75 8.92
CA SER A 254 -37.05 -20.73 8.75
C SER A 254 -38.27 -21.21 7.93
N GLY A 255 -38.27 -22.46 7.45
CA GLY A 255 -39.20 -22.97 6.46
C GLY A 255 -39.95 -24.23 6.88
N GLY A 256 -40.85 -24.11 7.87
CA GLY A 256 -41.91 -25.10 8.09
C GLY A 256 -42.93 -25.05 6.95
N GLY A 257 -42.65 -25.74 5.85
CA GLY A 257 -43.57 -25.85 4.72
C GLY A 257 -43.02 -26.77 3.62
N SER A 258 -43.62 -27.94 3.46
CA SER A 258 -43.26 -29.02 2.54
C SER A 258 -42.95 -28.56 1.11
N PRO A 259 -42.00 -29.20 0.40
CA PRO A 259 -41.70 -28.84 -0.98
C PRO A 259 -42.78 -29.41 -1.92
N ARG A 260 -43.47 -28.51 -2.64
CA ARG A 260 -44.25 -28.86 -3.82
C ARG A 260 -43.29 -28.91 -5.02
N SER A 261 -43.18 -30.09 -5.62
CA SER A 261 -42.49 -30.31 -6.89
C SER A 261 -43.21 -29.56 -8.01
N GLU A 262 -42.55 -28.58 -8.62
CA GLU A 262 -42.96 -28.04 -9.92
C GLU A 262 -41.76 -27.91 -10.85
N SER A 263 -42.04 -28.30 -12.09
CA SER A 263 -41.16 -28.60 -13.20
C SER A 263 -40.44 -27.40 -13.81
N SER A 264 -39.28 -27.68 -14.40
CA SER A 264 -38.49 -26.81 -15.28
C SER A 264 -39.29 -26.06 -16.34
N PRO A 265 -38.75 -24.91 -16.79
CA PRO A 265 -38.63 -24.67 -18.21
C PRO A 265 -37.18 -24.34 -18.63
N ALA A 266 -36.90 -24.67 -19.90
CA ALA A 266 -35.64 -24.49 -20.59
C ALA A 266 -35.46 -23.08 -21.20
N ARG A 267 -34.23 -22.84 -21.71
CA ARG A 267 -33.68 -21.70 -22.49
C ARG A 267 -33.06 -20.57 -21.66
N SER A 268 -31.96 -19.92 -22.05
CA SER A 268 -31.29 -19.79 -23.35
C SER A 268 -29.79 -19.49 -23.20
N SER A 269 -29.01 -19.91 -24.19
CA SER A 269 -27.60 -19.57 -24.45
C SER A 269 -27.34 -18.06 -24.53
N SER A 270 -26.26 -17.59 -23.88
CA SER A 270 -25.63 -16.29 -24.13
C SER A 270 -24.47 -16.43 -25.14
N PRO A 271 -24.23 -15.44 -26.02
CA PRO A 271 -23.21 -15.53 -27.06
C PRO A 271 -21.80 -15.23 -26.54
N ASP A 272 -20.83 -15.95 -27.09
CA ASP A 272 -19.39 -15.72 -26.92
C ASP A 272 -19.00 -14.31 -27.37
N MET A 273 -18.43 -13.53 -26.46
CA MET A 273 -17.72 -12.29 -26.78
C MET A 273 -16.23 -12.62 -26.90
N ASN A 274 -15.80 -12.92 -28.13
CA ASN A 274 -14.39 -13.08 -28.48
C ASN A 274 -13.72 -11.70 -28.52
N ILE A 275 -12.98 -11.34 -27.46
CA ILE A 275 -12.18 -10.11 -27.42
C ILE A 275 -10.72 -10.51 -27.70
N GLU A 276 -10.28 -10.28 -28.93
CA GLU A 276 -8.86 -10.29 -29.29
C GLU A 276 -8.18 -9.05 -28.72
N VAL A 277 -7.24 -9.28 -27.80
CA VAL A 277 -6.33 -8.25 -27.26
C VAL A 277 -5.01 -8.34 -28.03
N PRO A 278 -4.50 -7.25 -28.64
CA PRO A 278 -3.23 -7.31 -29.36
C PRO A 278 -2.06 -7.55 -28.40
N ALA A 279 -1.20 -8.51 -28.76
CA ALA A 279 0.02 -8.83 -28.03
C ALA A 279 1.06 -7.72 -28.20
N VAL A 280 1.41 -7.03 -27.11
CA VAL A 280 2.59 -6.16 -27.06
C VAL A 280 3.78 -7.00 -26.62
N THR A 281 4.66 -7.31 -27.57
CA THR A 281 5.95 -7.96 -27.34
C THR A 281 6.96 -6.94 -26.79
N TYR A 282 7.48 -7.20 -25.59
CA TYR A 282 8.66 -6.51 -25.08
C TYR A 282 9.89 -7.36 -25.40
N ALA A 283 10.75 -6.87 -26.29
CA ALA A 283 12.09 -7.41 -26.46
C ALA A 283 12.96 -6.93 -25.30
N SER A 284 13.30 -7.83 -24.38
CA SER A 284 14.31 -7.57 -23.35
C SER A 284 15.68 -7.95 -23.90
N GLU A 285 16.39 -6.98 -24.46
CA GLU A 285 17.83 -7.11 -24.72
C GLU A 285 18.59 -6.76 -23.43
N ILE A 286 18.62 -7.69 -22.49
CA ILE A 286 19.67 -7.72 -21.47
C ILE A 286 20.21 -9.14 -21.48
N LYS A 287 21.43 -9.28 -22.03
CA LYS A 287 22.14 -10.55 -22.04
C LYS A 287 22.57 -10.90 -20.62
N ALA A 288 22.54 -12.19 -20.28
CA ALA A 288 22.91 -12.70 -18.97
C ALA A 288 24.37 -12.39 -18.57
N GLU A 289 25.18 -11.92 -19.52
CA GLU A 289 26.58 -11.52 -19.36
C GLU A 289 26.75 -10.14 -18.67
N ASP A 290 25.71 -9.29 -18.66
CA ASP A 290 25.76 -7.90 -18.15
C ASP A 290 25.25 -7.72 -16.70
N LEU A 291 25.17 -8.81 -15.92
CA LEU A 291 24.83 -8.76 -14.51
C LEU A 291 26.10 -8.87 -13.64
N PRO A 292 26.64 -7.77 -13.07
CA PRO A 292 27.75 -7.90 -12.14
C PRO A 292 27.25 -8.30 -10.75
N PHE A 293 27.99 -9.28 -10.22
CA PHE A 293 28.02 -9.96 -8.91
C PHE A 293 27.13 -9.41 -7.79
#